data_AF-A0AAV5SQV5-F1
#
_entry.id   AF-A0AAV5SQV5-F1
#
_cell.length_a   1.000
_cell.length_b   1.000
_cell.length_c   1.000
_cell.angle_alpha   90.00
_cell.angle_beta   90.00
_cell.angle_gamma   90.00
#
_symmetry.space_group_name_H-M   'P 1'
#
loop_
_entity.id
_entity.type
_entity.pdbx_description
1 polymer ?
#
loop_
_entity_poly.entity_id
_entity_poly.type
_entity_poly.pdbx_seq_one_letter_code
_entity_poly.pdbx_strand_id
1 'polypeptide(L)'
;TQSIDQHASATVRLNKSFFQLASGKAKSLIDTIVPEIPIPNINVTNDPGLTLLTRWIKLTQFDFPRTTFTISKDGLNWNTQGGKIEIQMEFVVRYRPIAH
;
A
#
# COMPACT_ATOMS: atom_id res chain seq x y z
N THR A 1 26.90 -37.15 -19.33
CA THR A 1 25.70 -36.96 -18.47
C THR A 1 24.78 -36.02 -19.22
N GLN A 2 23.71 -36.56 -19.81
CA GLN A 2 22.80 -35.82 -20.68
C GLN A 2 21.91 -34.89 -19.85
N SER A 3 21.92 -33.60 -20.17
CA SER A 3 20.96 -32.61 -19.69
C SER A 3 19.58 -33.01 -20.21
N ILE A 4 18.69 -33.47 -19.32
CA ILE A 4 17.29 -33.71 -19.66
C ILE A 4 16.65 -32.32 -19.77
N ASP A 5 16.53 -31.83 -21.01
CA ASP A 5 15.77 -30.63 -21.31
C ASP A 5 14.31 -30.87 -20.90
N GLN A 6 13.91 -30.27 -19.78
CA GLN A 6 12.51 -30.20 -19.36
C GLN A 6 11.78 -29.27 -20.33
N HIS A 7 11.30 -29.82 -21.44
CA HIS A 7 10.41 -29.11 -22.34
C HIS A 7 9.06 -28.91 -21.64
N ALA A 8 8.73 -27.66 -21.35
CA ALA A 8 7.42 -27.30 -20.81
C ALA A 8 6.32 -27.78 -21.77
N SER A 9 5.32 -28.48 -21.23
CA SER A 9 4.18 -29.02 -22.00
C SER A 9 3.34 -27.91 -22.65
N ALA A 10 3.43 -26.68 -22.12
CA ALA A 10 2.88 -25.48 -22.72
C ALA A 10 3.68 -24.25 -22.25
N THR A 11 3.91 -23.31 -23.17
CA THR A 11 4.58 -22.03 -22.89
C THR A 11 3.63 -20.88 -23.19
N VAL A 12 3.42 -20.01 -22.21
CA VAL A 12 2.63 -18.78 -22.39
C VAL A 12 3.58 -17.58 -22.38
N ARG A 13 3.48 -16.75 -23.43
CA ARG A 13 4.24 -15.51 -23.53
C ARG A 13 3.32 -14.32 -23.30
N LEU A 14 3.48 -13.65 -22.16
CA LEU A 14 2.77 -12.42 -21.85
C LEU A 14 3.51 -11.22 -22.46
N ASN A 15 2.79 -10.35 -23.15
CA ASN A 15 3.35 -9.15 -23.76
C ASN A 15 3.12 -7.92 -22.87
N LYS A 16 3.77 -6.81 -23.22
CA LYS A 16 3.66 -5.54 -22.48
C LYS A 16 2.21 -5.05 -22.36
N SER A 17 1.41 -5.22 -23.41
CA SER A 17 0.00 -4.80 -23.43
C SER A 17 -0.85 -5.56 -22.41
N PHE A 18 -0.58 -6.84 -22.18
CA PHE A 18 -1.23 -7.59 -21.10
C PHE A 18 -0.97 -6.96 -19.74
N PHE A 19 0.28 -6.59 -19.44
CA PHE A 19 0.63 -5.96 -18.16
C PHE A 19 0.03 -4.56 -18.02
N GLN A 20 -0.10 -3.80 -19.11
CA GLN A 20 -0.83 -2.52 -19.11
C GLN A 20 -2.31 -2.71 -18.78
N LEU A 21 -2.96 -3.73 -19.32
CA LEU A 21 -4.36 -4.04 -18.99
C LEU A 21 -4.50 -4.53 -17.54
N ALA A 22 -3.62 -5.42 -17.09
CA ALA A 22 -3.60 -5.90 -15.72
C ALA A 22 -3.41 -4.74 -14.73
N SER A 23 -2.54 -3.77 -15.06
CA SER A 23 -2.34 -2.54 -14.29
C SER A 23 -3.63 -1.76 -14.05
N GLY A 24 -4.46 -1.58 -15.09
CA GLY A 24 -5.72 -0.84 -14.97
C GLY A 24 -6.72 -1.55 -14.06
N LYS A 25 -6.81 -2.88 -14.17
CA LYS A 25 -7.65 -3.70 -13.28
C LYS A 25 -7.14 -3.69 -11.83
N ALA A 26 -5.82 -3.77 -11.64
CA ALA A 26 -5.20 -3.67 -10.33
C ALA A 26 -5.52 -2.32 -9.67
N LYS A 27 -5.40 -1.21 -10.42
CA LYS A 27 -5.81 0.12 -9.93
C LYS A 27 -7.26 0.11 -9.44
N SER A 28 -8.19 -0.37 -10.26
CA SER A 28 -9.61 -0.39 -9.90
C SER A 28 -9.89 -1.22 -8.64
N LEU A 29 -9.20 -2.34 -8.46
CA LEU A 29 -9.30 -3.16 -7.25
C LEU A 29 -8.76 -2.42 -6.04
N ILE A 30 -7.59 -1.79 -6.15
CA ILE A 30 -6.95 -1.07 -5.05
C ILE A 30 -7.75 0.16 -4.65
N ASP A 31 -8.28 0.92 -5.61
CA ASP A 31 -9.19 2.05 -5.35
C ASP A 31 -10.44 1.63 -4.55
N THR A 32 -10.88 0.39 -4.72
CA THR A 32 -12.04 -0.15 -3.98
C THR A 32 -11.65 -0.65 -2.60
N ILE A 33 -10.55 -1.41 -2.50
CA ILE A 33 -10.19 -2.14 -1.28
C ILE A 33 -9.52 -1.22 -0.25
N VAL A 34 -8.63 -0.31 -0.67
CA VAL A 34 -7.84 0.50 0.28
C VAL A 34 -8.69 1.41 1.17
N PRO A 35 -9.73 2.10 0.65
CA PRO A 35 -10.60 2.91 1.52
C PRO A 35 -11.32 2.11 2.61
N GLU A 36 -11.49 0.81 2.42
CA GLU A 36 -12.15 -0.07 3.40
C GLU A 36 -11.19 -0.58 4.49
N ILE A 37 -9.87 -0.37 4.34
CA ILE A 37 -8.89 -0.84 5.31
C ILE A 37 -9.02 -0.01 6.60
N PRO A 38 -9.34 -0.63 7.76
CA PRO A 38 -9.47 0.08 9.00
C PRO A 38 -8.12 0.62 9.47
N ILE A 39 -8.05 1.91 9.78
CA ILE A 39 -6.82 2.55 10.29
C ILE A 39 -6.82 2.46 11.84
N PRO A 40 -5.79 1.86 12.46
CA PRO A 40 -5.75 1.69 13.91
C PRO A 40 -5.52 3.02 14.63
N ASN A 41 -6.10 3.16 15.82
CA ASN A 41 -5.82 4.29 16.71
C ASN A 41 -4.36 4.27 17.17
N ILE A 42 -3.77 5.44 17.30
CA ILE A 42 -2.42 5.69 17.79
C ILE A 42 -2.54 6.21 19.22
N ASN A 43 -1.87 5.53 20.14
CA ASN A 43 -1.76 5.93 21.54
C ASN A 43 -0.29 5.94 21.94
N VAL A 44 0.27 7.11 22.16
CA VAL A 44 1.68 7.29 22.53
C VAL A 44 1.73 8.12 23.79
N THR A 45 2.49 7.67 24.78
CA THR A 45 2.82 8.44 25.98
C THR A 45 4.32 8.61 26.05
N ASN A 46 4.79 9.85 26.13
CA ASN A 46 6.19 10.20 26.30
C ASN A 46 6.43 10.77 27.70
N ASP A 47 7.64 10.59 28.24
CA ASP A 47 8.11 11.32 29.41
C ASP A 47 8.33 12.80 29.03
N PRO A 48 7.82 13.79 29.80
CA PRO A 48 7.41 13.73 31.20
C PRO A 48 5.87 13.63 31.43
N GLY A 49 5.17 12.76 30.69
CA GLY A 49 3.74 12.46 30.90
C GLY A 49 2.81 13.11 29.88
N LEU A 50 3.27 13.32 28.64
CA LEU A 50 2.44 13.75 27.52
C LEU A 50 1.85 12.52 26.82
N THR A 51 0.52 12.39 26.81
CA THR A 51 -0.21 11.35 26.09
C THR A 51 -0.91 11.94 24.86
N LEU A 52 -0.65 11.38 23.69
CA LEU A 52 -1.40 11.60 22.45
C LEU A 52 -2.30 10.40 22.17
N LEU A 53 -3.60 10.65 22.03
CA LEU A 53 -4.60 9.67 21.64
C LEU A 53 -5.25 10.11 20.33
N THR A 54 -5.28 9.23 19.34
CA THR A 54 -6.04 9.47 18.11
C THR A 54 -7.32 8.64 18.11
N ARG A 55 -8.38 9.20 17.51
CA ARG A 55 -9.71 8.59 17.43
C ARG A 55 -10.36 8.97 16.10
N TRP A 56 -11.42 8.25 15.72
CA TRP A 56 -12.23 8.54 14.53
C TRP A 56 -11.37 8.68 13.26
N ILE A 57 -10.35 7.83 13.12
CA ILE A 57 -9.48 7.86 11.95
C ILE A 57 -10.24 7.24 10.79
N LYS A 58 -10.40 8.00 9.72
CA LYS A 58 -10.97 7.52 8.47
C LYS A 58 -10.23 8.11 7.29
N LEU A 59 -10.16 7.34 6.23
CA LEU A 59 -9.67 7.80 4.95
C LEU A 59 -10.81 8.54 4.24
N THR A 60 -10.60 9.81 3.87
CA THR A 60 -11.62 10.66 3.23
C THR A 60 -11.47 10.76 1.73
N GLN A 61 -10.25 10.60 1.23
CA GLN A 61 -9.94 10.55 -0.19
C GLN A 61 -8.79 9.58 -0.44
N PHE A 62 -8.93 8.75 -1.46
CA PHE A 62 -7.88 7.87 -1.96
C PHE A 62 -7.84 7.94 -3.47
N ASP A 63 -6.71 8.38 -4.00
CA ASP A 63 -6.41 8.35 -5.43
C ASP A 63 -5.21 7.44 -5.65
N PHE A 64 -5.44 6.25 -6.19
CA PHE A 64 -4.33 5.34 -6.46
C PHE A 64 -3.37 5.94 -7.51
N PRO A 65 -2.05 5.90 -7.26
CA PRO A 65 -1.03 6.43 -8.17
C PRO A 65 -1.10 5.87 -9.59
N ARG A 66 -0.47 6.58 -10.52
CA ARG A 66 -0.15 6.02 -11.83
C ARG A 66 0.90 4.94 -11.66
N THR A 67 0.74 3.85 -12.41
CA THR A 67 1.57 2.67 -12.27
C THR A 67 2.27 2.32 -13.56
N THR A 68 3.56 1.99 -13.45
CA THR A 68 4.39 1.58 -14.57
C THR A 68 4.97 0.21 -14.27
N PHE A 69 4.87 -0.68 -15.24
CA PHE A 69 5.44 -2.02 -15.19
C PHE A 69 6.69 -2.08 -16.06
N THR A 70 7.78 -2.57 -15.48
CA THR A 70 9.01 -2.88 -16.21
C THR A 70 9.40 -4.32 -15.97
N ILE A 71 9.79 -5.01 -17.05
CA ILE A 71 10.28 -6.38 -16.99
C ILE A 71 11.81 -6.29 -16.96
N SER A 72 12.43 -6.88 -15.94
CA SER A 72 13.88 -7.04 -15.82
C SER A 72 14.26 -8.52 -15.85
N LYS A 73 15.57 -8.81 -15.82
CA LYS A 73 16.07 -10.18 -15.71
C LYS A 73 15.68 -10.85 -14.38
N ASP A 74 15.40 -10.04 -13.35
CA ASP A 74 15.06 -10.51 -12.00
C ASP A 74 13.54 -10.65 -11.79
N GLY A 75 12.74 -10.33 -12.81
CA GLY A 75 11.29 -10.47 -12.78
C GLY A 75 10.56 -9.19 -13.16
N LEU A 76 9.46 -8.94 -12.46
CA LEU A 76 8.53 -7.85 -12.77
C LEU A 76 8.61 -6.78 -11.69
N ASN A 77 9.01 -5.58 -12.10
CA ASN A 77 9.04 -4.42 -11.22
C ASN A 77 7.77 -3.60 -11.43
N TRP A 78 7.13 -3.27 -10.32
CA TRP A 78 5.95 -2.42 -10.26
C TRP A 78 6.31 -1.14 -9.54
N ASN A 79 6.40 -0.05 -10.30
CA ASN A 79 6.64 1.27 -9.74
C ASN A 79 5.37 2.12 -9.80
N THR A 80 5.14 2.92 -8.76
CA THR A 80 3.99 3.79 -8.65
C THR A 80 4.44 5.22 -8.43
N GLN A 81 3.87 6.19 -9.16
CA GLN A 81 4.22 7.60 -9.01
C GLN A 81 2.97 8.47 -8.90
N GLY A 82 2.99 9.42 -7.97
CA GLY A 82 1.87 10.29 -7.63
C GLY A 82 0.92 9.61 -6.65
N GLY A 83 -0.37 9.89 -6.80
CA GLY A 83 -1.42 9.42 -5.89
C GLY A 83 -1.63 10.37 -4.72
N LYS A 84 -2.75 10.19 -4.02
CA LYS A 84 -3.16 11.04 -2.91
C LYS A 84 -3.90 10.20 -1.87
N ILE A 85 -3.60 10.46 -0.61
CA ILE A 85 -4.34 9.91 0.52
C ILE A 85 -4.69 11.08 1.41
N GLU A 86 -5.97 11.23 1.74
CA GLU A 86 -6.42 12.15 2.77
C GLU A 86 -6.99 11.37 3.94
N ILE A 87 -6.56 11.77 5.14
CA ILE A 87 -6.97 11.15 6.38
C ILE A 87 -7.60 12.23 7.24
N GLN A 88 -8.81 11.96 7.73
CA GLN A 88 -9.44 12.73 8.78
C GLN A 88 -9.31 11.96 10.08
N MET A 89 -8.93 12.66 11.15
CA MET A 89 -8.81 12.09 12.48
C MET A 89 -9.09 13.14 13.55
N GLU A 90 -9.53 12.67 14.70
CA GLU A 90 -9.56 13.44 15.94
C GLU A 90 -8.36 13.07 16.80
N PHE A 91 -7.80 14.04 17.51
CA PHE A 91 -6.75 13.78 18.47
C PHE A 91 -7.04 14.47 19.80
N VAL A 92 -6.64 13.80 20.88
CA VAL A 92 -6.72 14.29 22.25
C VAL A 92 -5.31 14.27 22.81
N VAL A 93 -4.86 15.43 23.28
CA VAL A 93 -3.60 15.56 24.00
C VAL A 93 -3.90 15.69 25.49
N ARG A 94 -3.22 14.89 26.31
CA ARG A 94 -3.29 14.97 27.76
C ARG A 94 -1.90 15.18 28.31
N TYR A 95 -1.75 16.12 29.22
CA TYR A 95 -0.54 16.29 29.99
C TYR A 95 -0.83 15.90 31.44
N ARG A 96 -0.04 14.96 31.97
CA ARG A 96 0.01 14.69 33.41
C ARG A 96 1.47 14.88 33.84
N PRO A 97 1.80 15.98 34.53
CA PRO A 97 3.13 16.13 35.09
C PRO A 97 3.40 14.96 36.04
N ILE A 98 4.56 14.34 35.91
CA ILE A 98 5.04 13.36 36.89
C ILE A 98 5.20 14.15 38.20
N ALA A 99 4.40 13.82 39.21
CA ALA A 99 4.56 14.39 40.54
C ALA A 99 5.91 13.89 41.09
N HIS A 100 6.84 14.82 41.30
CA HIS A 100 8.08 14.58 42.02
C HIS A 100 7.82 14.49 43.52
#